data_AF-A0A4V3SIX3-F1
#
_entry.id   AF-A0A4V3SIX3-F1
#
_cell.length_a   1.000
_cell.length_b   1.000
_cell.length_c   1.000
_cell.angle_alpha   90.00
_cell.angle_beta   90.00
_cell.angle_gamma   90.00
#
_symmetry.space_group_name_H-M   'P 1'
#
loop_
_entity.id
_entity.type
_entity.pdbx_description
1 polymer ?
#
loop_
_entity_poly.entity_id
_entity_poly.type
_entity_poly.pdbx_seq_one_letter_code
_entity_poly.pdbx_strand_id
1 'polypeptide(L)'
;MVSTKLAFIAGLASLASAHVGMYDKAGMYDVKPGITWAGQPADKSYAPAIPLGAQNGENAPVDGAFWFHGADIVASRANGGNNPATGTQKKLQAGGSVTLELACNRQWTSLGNGASNNPNGEACPDGVEVWKSRHVSSDPSKEVYLGCGLAIAYKDAATLDSLDDIKASDMTIFSVVEDCVKKKDTTFQIPKEMPACPPGGCVCAWFWQGQDSADEMYMTGFFCDVEGGNASLQPGTPQVAKYCPNGGCVEGPKQPLIWANTDSLHPNNVEKVNGNKPGYTAAWGFRDGPQQVVSGASSGNTSGGSNSGSNGGSNSGSNKGTETDSNTDSNTDSNTDDDEVSTPTTPAPAPTFAPPLAEGGRKGWKNRKQGEAQSSTQSSRQSTSESCGWPGHCRGDPCTTYNDCWDSMICGAESTCVPLSAKFRRSIIERA
;
A
#
# COMPACT_ATOMS: atom_id res chain seq x y z
N MET A 1 -7.81 25.86 53.13
CA MET A 1 -6.85 25.25 52.18
C MET A 1 -7.31 23.83 51.87
N VAL A 2 -8.00 23.62 50.76
CA VAL A 2 -8.16 22.29 50.16
C VAL A 2 -8.01 22.52 48.66
N SER A 3 -6.90 22.03 48.11
CA SER A 3 -6.53 22.18 46.70
C SER A 3 -7.04 20.97 45.94
N THR A 4 -8.11 21.15 45.16
CA THR A 4 -8.64 20.12 44.28
C THR A 4 -7.87 20.16 42.96
N LYS A 5 -6.91 19.24 42.79
CA LYS A 5 -6.25 19.03 41.49
C LYS A 5 -7.17 18.19 40.62
N LEU A 6 -7.77 18.81 39.60
CA LEU A 6 -8.38 18.10 38.48
C LEU A 6 -7.26 17.47 37.65
N ALA A 7 -7.19 16.14 37.64
CA ALA A 7 -6.38 15.41 36.68
C ALA A 7 -7.18 15.27 35.37
N PHE A 8 -6.76 15.99 34.33
CA PHE A 8 -7.20 15.73 32.96
C PHE A 8 -6.51 14.46 32.47
N ILE A 9 -7.24 13.34 32.46
CA ILE A 9 -6.85 12.15 31.71
C ILE A 9 -7.29 12.40 30.26
N ALA A 10 -6.34 12.82 29.42
CA ALA A 10 -6.54 12.81 27.98
C ALA A 10 -6.61 11.36 27.51
N GLY A 11 -7.83 10.86 27.30
CA GLY A 11 -8.05 9.59 26.62
C GLY A 11 -7.62 9.71 25.16
N LEU A 12 -6.38 9.33 24.86
CA LEU A 12 -5.98 8.97 23.50
C LEU A 12 -6.74 7.69 23.16
N ALA A 13 -7.91 7.84 22.54
CA ALA A 13 -8.55 6.73 21.86
C ALA A 13 -7.59 6.28 20.76
N SER A 14 -6.95 5.13 20.96
CA SER A 14 -6.29 4.38 19.91
C SER A 14 -7.36 4.09 18.85
N LEU A 15 -7.40 4.90 17.81
CA LEU A 15 -8.12 4.57 16.58
C LEU A 15 -7.40 3.34 16.02
N ALA A 16 -7.84 2.16 16.43
CA ALA A 16 -7.40 0.89 15.87
C ALA A 16 -7.78 0.92 14.39
N SER A 17 -6.84 1.36 13.56
CA SER A 17 -7.14 1.69 12.19
C SER A 17 -7.05 0.44 11.34
N ALA A 18 -8.20 0.03 10.81
CA ALA A 18 -8.40 -1.19 10.06
C ALA A 18 -7.85 -1.14 8.62
N HIS A 19 -6.67 -0.58 8.36
CA HIS A 19 -6.22 -0.39 6.98
C HIS A 19 -4.72 -0.57 6.85
N VAL A 20 -4.26 -1.05 5.69
CA VAL A 20 -2.87 -1.45 5.45
C VAL A 20 -2.36 -0.83 4.16
N GLY A 21 -1.11 -0.36 4.19
CA GLY A 21 -0.37 0.17 3.05
C GLY A 21 0.99 -0.49 2.89
N MET A 22 1.58 -0.37 1.71
CA MET A 22 2.96 -0.76 1.48
C MET A 22 3.89 0.34 1.96
N TYR A 23 4.95 -0.03 2.68
CA TYR A 23 6.02 0.85 3.10
C TYR A 23 7.35 0.23 2.68
N ASP A 24 8.05 0.92 1.79
CA ASP A 24 9.38 0.48 1.38
C ASP A 24 10.31 1.68 1.27
N LYS A 25 11.58 1.47 1.65
CA LYS A 25 12.61 2.50 1.51
C LYS A 25 13.02 2.69 0.05
N ALA A 26 12.95 1.63 -0.73
CA ALA A 26 13.30 1.65 -2.14
C ALA A 26 12.04 1.83 -2.99
N GLY A 27 12.08 2.84 -3.86
CA GLY A 27 11.14 2.99 -4.95
C GLY A 27 9.84 3.71 -4.60
N MET A 28 9.36 3.66 -3.36
CA MET A 28 8.03 4.21 -3.03
C MET A 28 7.92 5.68 -3.44
N TYR A 29 6.82 6.05 -4.11
CA TYR A 29 6.61 7.44 -4.52
C TYR A 29 6.12 8.31 -3.36
N ASP A 30 6.55 9.56 -3.36
CA ASP A 30 6.09 10.59 -2.44
C ASP A 30 4.71 11.10 -2.85
N VAL A 31 3.81 11.27 -1.87
CA VAL A 31 2.50 11.90 -2.08
C VAL A 31 2.68 13.38 -2.47
N LYS A 32 1.95 13.85 -3.49
CA LYS A 32 1.95 15.25 -3.95
C LYS A 32 1.77 16.22 -2.76
N PRO A 33 2.56 17.31 -2.66
CA PRO A 33 2.29 18.38 -1.70
C PRO A 33 0.86 18.90 -1.83
N GLY A 34 0.18 19.16 -0.71
CA GLY A 34 -1.19 19.66 -0.70
C GLY A 34 -2.28 18.60 -0.87
N ILE A 35 -1.95 17.36 -1.25
CA ILE A 35 -2.89 16.24 -1.12
C ILE A 35 -3.01 15.90 0.37
N THR A 36 -4.15 16.28 0.94
CA THR A 36 -4.56 15.86 2.27
C THR A 36 -5.70 14.87 2.14
N TRP A 37 -5.58 13.79 2.89
CA TRP A 37 -6.66 12.85 3.07
C TRP A 37 -7.26 13.10 4.45
N ALA A 38 -8.59 13.09 4.55
CA ALA A 38 -9.23 13.37 5.83
C ALA A 38 -8.78 12.39 6.91
N GLY A 39 -8.50 12.92 8.11
CA GLY A 39 -8.01 12.12 9.23
C GLY A 39 -6.52 11.75 9.18
N GLN A 40 -5.75 12.29 8.24
CA GLN A 40 -4.29 12.11 8.24
C GLN A 40 -3.61 12.81 9.42
N PRO A 41 -2.72 12.13 10.15
CA PRO A 41 -1.78 12.81 11.02
C PRO A 41 -0.84 13.70 10.19
N ALA A 42 -0.39 14.80 10.77
CA ALA A 42 0.50 15.77 10.11
C ALA A 42 1.82 15.15 9.62
N ASP A 43 2.22 14.01 10.17
CA ASP A 43 3.46 13.29 9.84
C ASP A 43 3.36 12.37 8.62
N LYS A 44 2.17 12.24 7.99
CA LYS A 44 1.89 11.38 6.83
C LYS A 44 2.24 9.90 7.03
N SER A 45 2.48 9.46 8.27
CA SER A 45 2.90 8.08 8.60
C SER A 45 1.87 7.03 8.20
N TYR A 46 0.62 7.45 8.06
CA TYR A 46 -0.54 6.62 7.72
C TYR A 46 -0.94 6.71 6.24
N ALA A 47 -0.29 7.56 5.43
CA ALA A 47 -0.80 7.91 4.10
C ALA A 47 -0.99 6.69 3.17
N PRO A 48 -0.01 5.78 3.00
CA PRO A 48 -0.18 4.59 2.15
C PRO A 48 -1.29 3.62 2.60
N ALA A 49 -1.66 3.67 3.87
CA ALA A 49 -2.69 2.80 4.44
C ALA A 49 -4.11 3.37 4.31
N ILE A 50 -4.30 4.55 3.72
CA ILE A 50 -5.66 5.09 3.53
C ILE A 50 -6.36 4.35 2.39
N PRO A 51 -7.61 3.92 2.58
CA PRO A 51 -8.40 3.27 1.55
C PRO A 51 -8.79 4.25 0.44
N LEU A 52 -8.79 3.72 -0.78
CA LEU A 52 -9.22 4.39 -1.99
C LEU A 52 -10.63 3.91 -2.35
N GLY A 53 -11.62 4.80 -2.30
CA GLY A 53 -12.99 4.44 -2.63
C GLY A 53 -13.96 5.62 -2.67
N ALA A 54 -15.06 5.44 -3.40
CA ALA A 54 -16.12 6.42 -3.58
C ALA A 54 -16.90 6.71 -2.29
N GLN A 55 -16.86 5.80 -1.32
CA GLN A 55 -17.59 5.92 -0.06
C GLN A 55 -16.97 6.91 0.94
N ASN A 56 -15.84 7.53 0.58
CA ASN A 56 -15.21 8.53 1.45
C ASN A 56 -16.01 9.85 1.55
N GLY A 57 -17.10 10.03 0.78
CA GLY A 57 -18.02 11.16 0.94
C GLY A 57 -17.34 12.52 0.68
N GLU A 58 -17.49 13.49 1.59
CA GLU A 58 -16.77 14.78 1.56
C GLU A 58 -15.24 14.63 1.63
N ASN A 59 -14.76 13.42 1.96
CA ASN A 59 -13.35 13.04 1.98
C ASN A 59 -12.95 12.19 0.76
N ALA A 60 -13.82 12.10 -0.26
CA ALA A 60 -13.43 11.52 -1.54
C ALA A 60 -12.15 12.21 -2.03
N PRO A 61 -11.18 11.44 -2.55
CA PRO A 61 -9.99 12.04 -3.14
C PRO A 61 -10.43 13.11 -4.14
N VAL A 62 -9.87 14.32 -4.01
CA VAL A 62 -9.91 15.30 -5.10
C VAL A 62 -9.40 14.62 -6.37
N ASP A 63 -9.90 15.04 -7.55
CA ASP A 63 -9.44 14.48 -8.82
C ASP A 63 -7.90 14.38 -8.85
N GLY A 64 -7.39 13.17 -9.13
CA GLY A 64 -5.94 12.89 -9.11
C GLY A 64 -5.34 12.43 -7.78
N ALA A 65 -6.14 12.25 -6.71
CA ALA A 65 -5.67 11.62 -5.47
C ALA A 65 -5.95 10.11 -5.42
N PHE A 66 -6.91 9.58 -6.17
CA PHE A 66 -7.17 8.14 -6.23
C PHE A 66 -5.97 7.37 -6.82
N TRP A 67 -5.54 7.78 -8.01
CA TRP A 67 -4.51 7.07 -8.76
C TRP A 67 -3.12 7.24 -8.14
N PHE A 68 -2.39 6.13 -7.98
CA PHE A 68 -1.10 6.11 -7.27
C PHE A 68 -1.12 6.78 -5.89
N HIS A 69 -2.28 6.84 -5.23
CA HIS A 69 -2.46 7.55 -3.95
C HIS A 69 -2.11 9.05 -4.02
N GLY A 70 -2.30 9.66 -5.20
CA GLY A 70 -1.96 11.06 -5.43
C GLY A 70 -0.46 11.33 -5.40
N ALA A 71 0.38 10.34 -5.72
CA ALA A 71 1.82 10.49 -5.72
C ALA A 71 2.35 11.39 -6.86
N ASP A 72 3.53 11.98 -6.63
CA ASP A 72 4.22 12.87 -7.56
C ASP A 72 5.54 12.24 -8.02
N ILE A 73 5.59 11.76 -9.26
CA ILE A 73 6.83 11.17 -9.81
C ILE A 73 7.94 12.20 -10.05
N VAL A 74 7.60 13.47 -10.32
CA VAL A 74 8.59 14.54 -10.50
C VAL A 74 9.23 14.88 -9.15
N ALA A 75 8.42 15.12 -8.12
CA ALA A 75 8.93 15.41 -6.78
C ALA A 75 9.71 14.22 -6.20
N SER A 76 9.21 12.99 -6.40
CA SER A 76 9.90 11.78 -5.95
C SER A 76 11.28 11.60 -6.58
N ARG A 77 11.44 11.98 -7.85
CA ARG A 77 12.76 12.00 -8.53
C ARG A 77 13.66 13.09 -7.95
N ALA A 78 13.13 14.29 -7.74
CA ALA A 78 13.87 15.43 -7.20
C ALA A 78 14.39 15.19 -5.77
N ASN A 79 13.64 14.46 -4.95
CA ASN A 79 14.02 14.11 -3.57
C ASN A 79 15.08 13.00 -3.50
N GLY A 80 15.57 12.49 -4.65
CA GLY A 80 16.60 11.47 -4.71
C GLY A 80 16.13 10.06 -4.36
N GLY A 81 14.89 9.86 -3.89
CA GLY A 81 14.34 8.53 -3.61
C GLY A 81 14.18 7.69 -4.87
N ASN A 82 13.75 8.33 -5.98
CA ASN A 82 13.42 7.68 -7.24
C ASN A 82 14.18 8.23 -8.45
N ASN A 83 15.31 8.92 -8.24
CA ASN A 83 16.17 9.37 -9.34
C ASN A 83 16.80 8.13 -10.03
N PRO A 84 16.60 7.90 -11.35
CA PRO A 84 17.26 6.82 -12.08
C PRO A 84 18.79 6.84 -11.98
N ALA A 85 19.39 8.01 -11.73
CA ALA A 85 20.83 8.21 -11.61
C ALA A 85 21.35 8.17 -10.15
N THR A 86 20.51 8.43 -9.14
CA THR A 86 20.98 8.58 -7.74
C THR A 86 20.06 7.97 -6.67
N GLY A 87 18.94 7.37 -7.06
CA GLY A 87 17.89 6.89 -6.16
C GLY A 87 17.74 5.38 -6.12
N THR A 88 17.11 4.90 -5.04
CA THR A 88 16.93 3.49 -4.75
C THR A 88 15.70 2.94 -5.47
N GLN A 89 15.86 2.53 -6.73
CA GLN A 89 14.91 1.65 -7.41
C GLN A 89 14.66 0.38 -6.58
N LYS A 90 13.41 -0.07 -6.50
CA LYS A 90 13.14 -1.42 -6.00
C LYS A 90 13.57 -2.44 -7.06
N LYS A 91 14.60 -3.20 -6.76
CA LYS A 91 15.12 -4.25 -7.65
C LYS A 91 14.26 -5.50 -7.58
N LEU A 92 13.78 -5.94 -8.74
CA LEU A 92 12.96 -7.13 -8.92
C LEU A 92 13.80 -8.16 -9.68
N GLN A 93 14.40 -9.10 -8.96
CA GLN A 93 15.22 -10.15 -9.58
C GLN A 93 14.33 -11.13 -10.36
N ALA A 94 14.48 -11.20 -11.68
CA ALA A 94 13.74 -12.15 -12.51
C ALA A 94 13.98 -13.59 -12.04
N GLY A 95 12.89 -14.33 -11.78
CA GLY A 95 12.93 -15.70 -11.24
C GLY A 95 13.30 -15.80 -9.75
N GLY A 96 13.48 -14.67 -9.07
CA GLY A 96 13.72 -14.60 -7.63
C GLY A 96 12.45 -14.19 -6.87
N SER A 97 12.64 -13.51 -5.75
CA SER A 97 11.56 -12.99 -4.92
C SER A 97 11.88 -11.59 -4.40
N VAL A 98 10.85 -10.84 -4.03
CA VAL A 98 10.97 -9.54 -3.36
C VAL A 98 10.10 -9.52 -2.11
N THR A 99 10.65 -9.05 -1.00
CA THR A 99 9.87 -8.82 0.23
C THR A 99 9.53 -7.33 0.34
N LEU A 100 8.27 -7.06 0.64
CA LEU A 100 7.72 -5.74 0.93
C LEU A 100 7.15 -5.72 2.34
N GLU A 101 7.22 -4.57 3.02
CA GLU A 101 6.60 -4.38 4.33
C GLU A 101 5.20 -3.78 4.17
N LEU A 102 4.18 -4.51 4.60
CA LEU A 102 2.79 -4.11 4.59
C LEU A 102 2.36 -3.84 6.03
N ALA A 103 1.93 -2.62 6.34
CA ALA A 103 1.51 -2.28 7.69
C ALA A 103 0.37 -1.26 7.72
N CYS A 104 -0.30 -1.09 8.86
CA CYS A 104 -1.21 0.05 9.04
C CYS A 104 -0.46 1.36 9.25
N ASN A 105 0.79 1.33 9.70
CA ASN A 105 1.51 2.56 9.95
C ASN A 105 3.00 2.36 9.70
N ARG A 106 3.63 3.40 9.13
CA ARG A 106 5.07 3.48 8.88
C ARG A 106 5.91 3.16 10.11
N GLN A 107 5.44 3.47 11.32
CA GLN A 107 6.17 3.21 12.57
C GLN A 107 6.43 1.71 12.81
N TRP A 108 5.59 0.85 12.22
CA TRP A 108 5.65 -0.61 12.36
C TRP A 108 6.59 -1.27 11.35
N THR A 109 7.21 -0.50 10.45
CA THR A 109 8.11 -0.99 9.39
C THR A 109 9.54 -0.53 9.63
N SER A 110 10.48 -0.95 8.77
CA SER A 110 11.88 -0.48 8.82
C SER A 110 12.06 1.02 8.60
N LEU A 111 11.03 1.71 8.10
CA LEU A 111 11.02 3.17 7.98
C LEU A 111 10.75 3.89 9.30
N GLY A 112 10.25 3.17 10.30
CA GLY A 112 10.05 3.62 11.66
C GLY A 112 10.90 2.84 12.67
N ASN A 113 10.27 2.39 13.75
CA ASN A 113 10.91 1.61 14.82
C ASN A 113 10.55 0.11 14.73
N GLY A 114 10.19 -0.36 13.53
CA GLY A 114 9.36 -1.54 13.30
C GLY A 114 9.80 -2.82 13.99
N ALA A 115 11.10 -3.12 14.07
CA ALA A 115 11.56 -4.34 14.73
C ALA A 115 11.38 -4.33 16.26
N SER A 116 11.59 -3.16 16.90
CA SER A 116 11.51 -3.05 18.36
C SER A 116 10.08 -3.06 18.89
N ASN A 117 9.12 -2.63 18.06
CA ASN A 117 7.73 -2.47 18.49
C ASN A 117 6.77 -3.48 17.82
N ASN A 118 7.26 -4.36 16.94
CA ASN A 118 6.45 -5.39 16.24
C ASN A 118 7.17 -6.76 16.18
N PRO A 119 7.42 -7.41 17.33
CA PRO A 119 8.20 -8.66 17.37
C PRO A 119 7.50 -9.85 16.68
N ASN A 120 6.18 -9.80 16.52
CA ASN A 120 5.39 -10.88 15.92
C ASN A 120 5.24 -10.75 14.39
N GLY A 121 5.78 -9.67 13.81
CA GLY A 121 5.72 -9.39 12.37
C GLY A 121 4.28 -9.21 11.86
N GLU A 122 3.39 -8.70 12.70
CA GLU A 122 2.00 -8.46 12.34
C GLU A 122 1.89 -7.20 11.49
N ALA A 123 1.02 -7.15 10.47
CA ALA A 123 0.83 -5.92 9.70
C ALA A 123 0.37 -4.75 10.61
N CYS A 124 -0.36 -5.08 11.68
CA CYS A 124 -0.84 -4.14 12.69
C CYS A 124 -0.74 -4.70 14.10
N PRO A 125 0.38 -4.45 14.81
CA PRO A 125 0.61 -4.97 16.15
C PRO A 125 -0.15 -4.22 17.26
N ASP A 126 -0.69 -3.03 16.99
CA ASP A 126 -1.42 -2.20 17.95
C ASP A 126 -2.93 -2.54 18.06
N GLY A 127 -3.44 -3.41 17.19
CA GLY A 127 -4.83 -3.81 17.19
C GLY A 127 -5.14 -4.90 18.22
N VAL A 128 -6.05 -4.62 19.16
CA VAL A 128 -6.73 -5.65 19.97
C VAL A 128 -7.56 -6.62 19.09
N GLU A 129 -7.72 -6.28 17.81
CA GLU A 129 -8.53 -6.96 16.80
C GLU A 129 -7.76 -7.00 15.45
N VAL A 130 -6.67 -7.75 15.40
CA VAL A 130 -5.78 -7.84 14.22
C VAL A 130 -6.56 -8.17 12.93
N TRP A 131 -7.64 -8.95 13.01
CA TRP A 131 -8.53 -9.27 11.89
C TRP A 131 -9.11 -8.04 11.18
N LYS A 132 -9.40 -6.94 11.91
CA LYS A 132 -9.90 -5.69 11.31
C LYS A 132 -8.91 -5.10 10.33
N SER A 133 -7.63 -5.06 10.71
CA SER A 133 -6.57 -4.53 9.83
C SER A 133 -6.38 -5.33 8.54
N ARG A 134 -6.79 -6.60 8.56
CA ARG A 134 -6.69 -7.51 7.41
C ARG A 134 -7.97 -7.57 6.60
N HIS A 135 -9.03 -6.86 7.03
CA HIS A 135 -10.36 -6.93 6.42
C HIS A 135 -10.88 -8.36 6.23
N VAL A 136 -10.76 -9.17 7.29
CA VAL A 136 -11.27 -10.54 7.35
C VAL A 136 -12.23 -10.69 8.52
N SER A 137 -13.00 -11.78 8.54
CA SER A 137 -13.92 -12.07 9.65
C SER A 137 -13.18 -12.18 10.98
N SER A 138 -13.83 -11.75 12.06
CA SER A 138 -13.37 -11.97 13.43
C SER A 138 -13.37 -13.43 13.87
N ASP A 139 -14.04 -14.32 13.11
CA ASP A 139 -14.01 -15.76 13.25
C ASP A 139 -12.87 -16.34 12.38
N PRO A 140 -11.77 -16.85 12.98
CA PRO A 140 -10.63 -17.39 12.24
C PRO A 140 -11.00 -18.50 11.26
N SER A 141 -12.09 -19.24 11.53
CA SER A 141 -12.58 -20.31 10.64
C SER A 141 -13.26 -19.79 9.37
N LYS A 142 -13.52 -18.48 9.31
CA LYS A 142 -14.20 -17.77 8.22
C LYS A 142 -13.33 -16.66 7.63
N GLU A 143 -12.03 -16.64 7.91
CA GLU A 143 -11.11 -15.72 7.27
C GLU A 143 -11.07 -15.98 5.77
N VAL A 144 -11.40 -14.96 5.00
CA VAL A 144 -11.33 -15.00 3.53
C VAL A 144 -10.47 -13.82 3.11
N TYR A 145 -9.29 -14.13 2.58
CA TYR A 145 -8.39 -13.14 1.99
C TYR A 145 -8.72 -13.00 0.50
N LEU A 146 -8.69 -11.76 0.01
CA LEU A 146 -8.82 -11.49 -1.42
C LEU A 146 -7.47 -11.38 -2.13
N GLY A 147 -6.38 -11.71 -1.45
CA GLY A 147 -5.02 -11.59 -1.96
C GLY A 147 -4.60 -10.14 -2.27
N CYS A 148 -3.33 -9.97 -2.60
CA CYS A 148 -2.80 -8.72 -3.13
C CYS A 148 -1.88 -9.00 -4.31
N GLY A 149 -1.64 -7.99 -5.15
CA GLY A 149 -0.85 -8.14 -6.36
C GLY A 149 0.18 -7.04 -6.52
N LEU A 150 1.28 -7.36 -7.20
CA LEU A 150 2.21 -6.38 -7.76
C LEU A 150 1.95 -6.24 -9.25
N ALA A 151 1.80 -5.01 -9.71
CA ALA A 151 1.69 -4.69 -11.12
C ALA A 151 2.90 -3.88 -11.60
N ILE A 152 3.22 -4.01 -12.89
CA ILE A 152 4.30 -3.30 -13.58
C ILE A 152 3.78 -2.66 -14.87
N ALA A 153 4.18 -1.42 -15.11
CA ALA A 153 4.08 -0.73 -16.38
C ALA A 153 5.49 -0.47 -16.93
N TYR A 154 5.75 -0.96 -18.14
CA TYR A 154 7.00 -0.78 -18.87
C TYR A 154 7.08 0.61 -19.52
N LYS A 155 6.88 1.65 -18.72
CA LYS A 155 6.99 3.06 -19.10
C LYS A 155 8.24 3.62 -18.45
N ASP A 156 9.00 4.38 -19.21
CA ASP A 156 10.26 4.94 -18.73
C ASP A 156 10.00 6.01 -17.66
N ALA A 157 10.17 5.59 -16.40
CA ALA A 157 9.90 6.42 -15.23
C ALA A 157 10.86 7.63 -15.13
N ALA A 158 12.03 7.60 -15.78
CA ALA A 158 12.95 8.72 -15.82
C ALA A 158 12.41 9.91 -16.63
N THR A 159 11.52 9.64 -17.58
CA THR A 159 10.99 10.62 -18.54
C THR A 159 9.52 10.93 -18.34
N LEU A 160 8.84 10.21 -17.45
CA LEU A 160 7.42 10.39 -17.20
C LEU A 160 7.16 11.68 -16.40
N ASP A 161 6.24 12.53 -16.87
CA ASP A 161 5.90 13.78 -16.20
C ASP A 161 4.79 13.61 -15.16
N SER A 162 3.88 12.65 -15.34
CA SER A 162 2.83 12.34 -14.37
C SER A 162 2.52 10.84 -14.29
N LEU A 163 2.19 10.37 -13.09
CA LEU A 163 1.64 9.02 -12.89
C LEU A 163 0.23 8.87 -13.49
N ASP A 164 -0.47 9.98 -13.74
CA ASP A 164 -1.76 10.00 -14.41
C ASP A 164 -1.68 9.58 -15.89
N ASP A 165 -0.48 9.60 -16.48
CA ASP A 165 -0.25 9.11 -17.85
C ASP A 165 -0.17 7.57 -17.91
N ILE A 166 -0.10 6.90 -16.76
CA ILE A 166 -0.15 5.44 -16.64
C ILE A 166 -1.60 5.02 -16.48
N LYS A 167 -2.10 4.17 -17.37
CA LYS A 167 -3.46 3.61 -17.27
C LYS A 167 -3.41 2.21 -16.68
N ALA A 168 -4.53 1.74 -16.15
CA ALA A 168 -4.69 0.32 -15.76
C ALA A 168 -4.34 -0.64 -16.91
N SER A 169 -4.63 -0.26 -18.17
CA SER A 169 -4.28 -1.03 -19.37
C SER A 169 -2.78 -1.03 -19.72
N ASP A 170 -1.98 -0.15 -19.12
CA ASP A 170 -0.52 -0.18 -19.25
C ASP A 170 0.13 -1.10 -18.19
N MET A 171 -0.62 -1.50 -17.17
CA MET A 171 -0.12 -2.27 -16.03
C MET A 171 -0.47 -3.75 -16.14
N THR A 172 0.50 -4.61 -15.85
CA THR A 172 0.33 -6.07 -15.78
C THR A 172 0.61 -6.55 -14.36
N ILE A 173 -0.34 -7.27 -13.75
CA ILE A 173 -0.09 -8.00 -12.49
C ILE A 173 0.91 -9.12 -12.77
N PHE A 174 2.08 -9.05 -12.15
CA PHE A 174 3.19 -9.99 -12.36
C PHE A 174 3.43 -10.92 -11.17
N SER A 175 2.93 -10.60 -9.97
CA SER A 175 2.99 -11.50 -8.81
C SER A 175 1.76 -11.29 -7.94
N VAL A 176 1.30 -12.35 -7.30
CA VAL A 176 0.19 -12.36 -6.34
C VAL A 176 0.62 -13.10 -5.08
N VAL A 177 0.08 -12.68 -3.94
CA VAL A 177 0.11 -13.44 -2.69
C VAL A 177 -1.33 -13.60 -2.23
N GLU A 178 -1.81 -14.84 -2.09
CA GLU A 178 -3.23 -15.12 -1.85
C GLU A 178 -3.67 -14.80 -0.40
N ASP A 179 -2.81 -15.05 0.60
CA ASP A 179 -3.04 -14.70 2.01
C ASP A 179 -2.35 -13.39 2.43
N CYS A 180 -2.36 -12.42 1.50
CA CYS A 180 -1.70 -11.14 1.69
C CYS A 180 -2.28 -10.32 2.85
N VAL A 181 -1.46 -9.40 3.39
CA VAL A 181 -1.67 -8.55 4.59
C VAL A 181 -1.81 -9.30 5.91
N LYS A 182 -1.68 -10.62 5.90
CA LYS A 182 -1.61 -11.44 7.11
C LYS A 182 -0.36 -11.17 7.94
N LYS A 183 0.75 -10.87 7.29
CA LYS A 183 2.05 -10.55 7.90
C LYS A 183 2.61 -9.26 7.33
N LYS A 184 3.42 -8.58 8.14
CA LYS A 184 4.15 -7.38 7.74
C LYS A 184 5.05 -7.67 6.54
N ASP A 185 5.95 -8.63 6.71
CA ASP A 185 6.88 -9.00 5.65
C ASP A 185 6.18 -9.96 4.69
N THR A 186 5.75 -9.43 3.55
CA THR A 186 5.07 -10.20 2.50
C THR A 186 6.02 -10.40 1.33
N THR A 187 6.25 -11.66 0.95
CA THR A 187 7.19 -12.03 -0.10
C THR A 187 6.47 -12.41 -1.39
N PHE A 188 6.81 -11.70 -2.46
CA PHE A 188 6.29 -11.90 -3.81
C PHE A 188 7.30 -12.63 -4.67
N GLN A 189 6.84 -13.62 -5.43
CA GLN A 189 7.68 -14.37 -6.35
C GLN A 189 7.70 -13.67 -7.71
N ILE A 190 8.88 -13.37 -8.23
CA ILE A 190 9.06 -12.66 -9.49
C ILE A 190 9.09 -13.68 -10.64
N PRO A 191 8.29 -13.52 -11.71
CA PRO A 191 8.39 -14.38 -12.87
C PRO A 191 9.81 -14.46 -13.42
N LYS A 192 10.22 -15.63 -13.91
CA LYS A 192 11.51 -15.78 -14.59
C LYS A 192 11.55 -15.04 -15.93
N GLU A 193 10.42 -15.01 -16.62
CA GLU A 193 10.27 -14.44 -17.96
C GLU A 193 9.83 -12.97 -17.92
N MET A 194 10.45 -12.17 -17.04
CA MET A 194 10.20 -10.74 -17.00
C MET A 194 10.93 -10.05 -18.16
N PRO A 195 10.24 -9.24 -18.98
CA PRO A 195 10.91 -8.27 -19.84
C PRO A 195 11.80 -7.32 -19.05
N ALA A 196 12.87 -6.84 -19.67
CA ALA A 196 13.71 -5.78 -19.10
C ALA A 196 12.96 -4.44 -19.05
N CYS A 197 13.22 -3.63 -18.02
CA CYS A 197 12.72 -2.26 -17.98
C CYS A 197 13.43 -1.37 -19.02
N PRO A 198 12.79 -0.24 -19.41
CA PRO A 198 13.50 0.83 -20.11
C PRO A 198 14.73 1.31 -19.31
N PRO A 199 15.70 2.01 -19.93
CA PRO A 199 16.90 2.49 -19.25
C PRO A 199 16.62 3.32 -17.99
N GLY A 200 15.52 4.08 -17.98
CA GLY A 200 15.08 4.85 -16.83
C GLY A 200 14.26 4.08 -15.79
N GLY A 201 14.18 2.75 -15.88
CA GLY A 201 13.37 1.88 -15.03
C GLY A 201 11.87 1.88 -15.37
N CYS A 202 11.10 1.14 -14.60
CA CYS A 202 9.65 0.96 -14.77
C CYS A 202 8.84 1.58 -13.63
N VAL A 203 7.54 1.73 -13.85
CA VAL A 203 6.57 2.10 -12.80
C VAL A 203 5.90 0.82 -12.28
N CYS A 204 5.95 0.58 -10.98
CA CYS A 204 5.25 -0.53 -10.34
C CYS A 204 4.23 -0.02 -9.31
N ALA A 205 3.30 -0.89 -8.92
CA ALA A 205 2.43 -0.63 -7.78
C ALA A 205 2.00 -1.92 -7.09
N TRP A 206 1.81 -1.82 -5.78
CA TRP A 206 1.12 -2.81 -4.96
C TRP A 206 -0.36 -2.50 -4.92
N PHE A 207 -1.21 -3.53 -4.96
CA PHE A 207 -2.66 -3.41 -4.91
C PHE A 207 -3.28 -4.43 -3.96
N TRP A 208 -4.33 -4.04 -3.24
CA TRP A 208 -5.07 -4.92 -2.34
C TRP A 208 -6.55 -4.52 -2.20
N GLN A 209 -7.40 -5.49 -1.84
CA GLN A 209 -8.81 -5.29 -1.48
C GLN A 209 -9.16 -6.12 -0.24
N GLY A 210 -10.02 -5.58 0.62
CA GLY A 210 -10.51 -6.28 1.82
C GLY A 210 -11.83 -7.03 1.57
N GLN A 211 -11.96 -8.23 2.13
CA GLN A 211 -13.23 -8.98 2.05
C GLN A 211 -14.28 -8.33 2.96
N ASP A 212 -13.97 -8.23 4.25
CA ASP A 212 -14.83 -7.68 5.29
C ASP A 212 -14.54 -6.18 5.53
N SER A 213 -14.64 -5.43 4.45
CA SER A 213 -14.41 -3.97 4.42
C SER A 213 -15.53 -3.24 3.71
N ALA A 214 -15.46 -1.91 3.69
CA ALA A 214 -16.26 -1.09 2.76
C ALA A 214 -15.92 -1.41 1.29
N ASP A 215 -16.60 -0.74 0.36
CA ASP A 215 -16.22 -0.81 -1.04
C ASP A 215 -15.05 0.14 -1.30
N GLU A 216 -13.85 -0.44 -1.27
CA GLU A 216 -12.57 0.26 -1.32
C GLU A 216 -11.46 -0.63 -1.87
N MET A 217 -10.35 0.00 -2.25
CA MET A 217 -9.11 -0.67 -2.61
C MET A 217 -7.90 0.06 -2.07
N TYR A 218 -6.74 -0.56 -2.17
CA TYR A 218 -5.47 0.00 -1.75
C TYR A 218 -4.52 -0.04 -2.93
N MET A 219 -3.72 1.02 -3.05
CA MET A 219 -2.71 1.15 -4.07
C MET A 219 -1.52 1.91 -3.49
N THR A 220 -0.32 1.39 -3.71
CA THR A 220 0.92 2.13 -3.41
C THR A 220 1.88 1.95 -4.56
N GLY A 221 2.19 3.06 -5.23
CA GLY A 221 3.14 3.06 -6.33
C GLY A 221 4.58 3.09 -5.89
N PHE A 222 5.45 2.50 -6.70
CA PHE A 222 6.88 2.55 -6.51
C PHE A 222 7.65 2.44 -7.82
N PHE A 223 8.83 3.06 -7.85
CA PHE A 223 9.81 2.94 -8.90
C PHE A 223 10.56 1.60 -8.80
N CYS A 224 10.58 0.86 -9.90
CA CYS A 224 11.13 -0.49 -9.94
C CYS A 224 12.03 -0.72 -11.15
N ASP A 225 12.87 -1.75 -11.05
CA ASP A 225 13.69 -2.23 -12.16
C ASP A 225 13.80 -3.76 -12.12
N VAL A 226 13.89 -4.39 -13.28
CA VAL A 226 13.92 -5.86 -13.41
C VAL A 226 15.35 -6.33 -13.62
N GLU A 227 15.99 -6.78 -12.54
CA GLU A 227 17.34 -7.36 -12.62
C GLU A 227 17.30 -8.74 -13.26
N GLY A 228 18.15 -8.96 -14.26
CA GLY A 228 18.12 -10.17 -15.08
C GLY A 228 16.91 -10.24 -16.03
N GLY A 229 16.19 -9.12 -16.23
CA GLY A 229 15.12 -9.04 -17.22
C GLY A 229 15.62 -9.29 -18.64
N ASN A 230 14.77 -9.92 -19.46
CA ASN A 230 15.13 -10.28 -20.83
C ASN A 230 14.71 -9.16 -21.80
N ALA A 231 15.69 -8.45 -22.38
CA ALA A 231 15.46 -7.37 -23.34
C ALA A 231 14.86 -7.83 -24.68
N SER A 232 14.89 -9.13 -24.99
CA SER A 232 14.23 -9.71 -26.17
C SER A 232 12.76 -10.04 -25.93
N LEU A 233 12.30 -10.08 -24.67
CA LEU A 233 10.89 -10.26 -24.36
C LEU A 233 10.14 -8.94 -24.48
N GLN A 234 8.91 -9.01 -24.98
CA GLN A 234 7.98 -7.89 -24.99
C GLN A 234 6.88 -8.14 -23.95
N PRO A 235 6.53 -7.14 -23.14
CA PRO A 235 5.37 -7.23 -22.26
C PRO A 235 4.12 -7.59 -23.07
N GLY A 236 3.33 -8.54 -22.59
CA GLY A 236 2.06 -8.85 -23.23
C GLY A 236 1.02 -7.78 -22.93
N THR A 237 -0.02 -7.70 -23.75
CA THR A 237 -1.11 -6.72 -23.57
C THR A 237 -2.06 -7.19 -22.45
N PRO A 238 -2.10 -6.52 -21.29
CA PRO A 238 -2.91 -6.99 -20.17
C PRO A 238 -4.40 -6.81 -20.45
N GLN A 239 -5.14 -7.87 -20.15
CA GLN A 239 -6.60 -7.91 -20.27
C GLN A 239 -7.27 -7.66 -18.93
N VAL A 240 -8.49 -7.13 -18.94
CA VAL A 240 -9.29 -6.98 -17.72
C VAL A 240 -9.66 -8.36 -17.18
N ALA A 241 -9.38 -8.64 -15.92
CA ALA A 241 -9.75 -9.91 -15.30
C ALA A 241 -11.28 -10.07 -15.20
N LYS A 242 -11.77 -11.30 -15.22
CA LYS A 242 -13.20 -11.63 -15.12
C LYS A 242 -13.43 -12.57 -13.95
N TYR A 243 -14.53 -12.36 -13.22
CA TYR A 243 -15.00 -13.32 -12.23
C TYR A 243 -15.36 -14.67 -12.90
N CYS A 244 -14.67 -15.72 -12.50
CA CYS A 244 -14.64 -17.03 -13.14
C CYS A 244 -14.46 -18.17 -12.10
N PRO A 245 -15.30 -18.23 -11.04
CA PRO A 245 -15.14 -19.21 -9.95
C PRO A 245 -15.21 -20.67 -10.42
N ASN A 246 -15.80 -20.93 -11.58
CA ASN A 246 -15.97 -22.25 -12.18
C ASN A 246 -15.15 -22.43 -13.47
N GLY A 247 -14.09 -21.64 -13.65
CA GLY A 247 -13.27 -21.63 -14.86
C GLY A 247 -13.75 -20.64 -15.94
N GLY A 248 -13.10 -20.65 -17.10
CA GLY A 248 -13.31 -19.64 -18.16
C GLY A 248 -12.70 -18.27 -17.84
N CYS A 249 -11.64 -18.28 -17.04
CA CYS A 249 -10.89 -17.08 -16.67
C CYS A 249 -10.15 -16.48 -17.86
N VAL A 250 -9.79 -15.21 -17.73
CA VAL A 250 -8.92 -14.53 -18.70
C VAL A 250 -7.50 -15.09 -18.59
N GLU A 251 -7.06 -15.70 -19.68
CA GLU A 251 -5.70 -16.21 -19.84
C GLU A 251 -4.71 -15.08 -20.15
N GLY A 252 -3.44 -15.31 -19.81
CA GLY A 252 -2.39 -14.34 -20.07
C GLY A 252 -2.29 -13.19 -19.06
N PRO A 253 -1.52 -12.15 -19.44
CA PRO A 253 -1.34 -10.92 -18.67
C PRO A 253 -2.67 -10.27 -18.30
N LYS A 254 -2.79 -9.84 -17.04
CA LYS A 254 -4.01 -9.22 -16.51
C LYS A 254 -3.72 -7.86 -15.90
N GLN A 255 -4.68 -6.95 -16.05
CA GLN A 255 -4.66 -5.62 -15.45
C GLN A 255 -4.84 -5.70 -13.93
N PRO A 256 -4.41 -4.68 -13.18
CA PRO A 256 -4.85 -4.50 -11.79
C PRO A 256 -6.38 -4.31 -11.73
N LEU A 257 -6.96 -4.67 -10.58
CA LEU A 257 -8.39 -4.60 -10.33
C LEU A 257 -8.76 -3.22 -9.81
N ILE A 258 -9.16 -2.32 -10.70
CA ILE A 258 -9.57 -0.95 -10.37
C ILE A 258 -11.08 -0.95 -10.18
N TRP A 259 -11.54 -0.66 -8.96
CA TRP A 259 -12.95 -0.76 -8.60
C TRP A 259 -13.34 0.21 -7.47
N ALA A 260 -14.64 0.34 -7.23
CA ALA A 260 -15.23 1.15 -6.17
C ALA A 260 -14.79 2.62 -6.13
N ASN A 261 -14.33 3.19 -7.26
CA ASN A 261 -13.93 4.59 -7.34
C ASN A 261 -14.87 5.42 -8.23
N THR A 262 -14.78 6.74 -8.11
CA THR A 262 -15.51 7.74 -8.91
C THR A 262 -14.59 8.63 -9.74
N ASP A 263 -13.29 8.30 -9.82
CA ASP A 263 -12.31 9.05 -10.60
C ASP A 263 -12.59 8.86 -12.09
N SER A 264 -12.86 9.98 -12.78
CA SER A 264 -13.15 9.97 -14.21
C SER A 264 -11.92 9.77 -15.09
N LEU A 265 -10.71 10.06 -14.59
CA LEU A 265 -9.45 9.86 -15.29
C LEU A 265 -9.01 8.40 -15.25
N HIS A 266 -9.34 7.72 -14.15
CA HIS A 266 -8.94 6.32 -13.89
C HIS A 266 -10.16 5.45 -13.53
N PRO A 267 -11.07 5.24 -14.51
CA PRO A 267 -12.34 4.58 -14.26
C PRO A 267 -12.16 3.14 -13.80
N ASN A 268 -13.16 2.65 -13.07
CA ASN A 268 -13.26 1.23 -12.71
C ASN A 268 -13.17 0.34 -13.96
N ASN A 269 -12.36 -0.71 -13.90
CA ASN A 269 -12.31 -1.75 -14.94
C ASN A 269 -13.02 -3.04 -14.50
N VAL A 270 -13.34 -3.19 -13.22
CA VAL A 270 -14.11 -4.32 -12.67
C VAL A 270 -15.15 -3.86 -11.66
N GLU A 271 -16.18 -4.69 -11.46
CA GLU A 271 -17.27 -4.46 -10.51
C GLU A 271 -17.54 -5.73 -9.68
N LYS A 272 -18.34 -5.61 -8.63
CA LYS A 272 -18.84 -6.78 -7.90
C LYS A 272 -19.65 -7.69 -8.82
N VAL A 273 -19.49 -9.00 -8.62
CA VAL A 273 -20.29 -10.01 -9.34
C VAL A 273 -21.00 -10.89 -8.32
N ASN A 274 -22.35 -10.85 -8.32
CA ASN A 274 -23.18 -11.58 -7.37
C ASN A 274 -22.81 -11.33 -5.90
N GLY A 275 -22.47 -10.09 -5.56
CA GLY A 275 -22.02 -9.70 -4.22
C GLY A 275 -20.55 -10.00 -3.91
N ASN A 276 -19.84 -10.75 -4.77
CA ASN A 276 -18.43 -11.03 -4.60
C ASN A 276 -17.58 -9.84 -5.05
N LYS A 277 -16.65 -9.41 -4.18
CA LYS A 277 -15.69 -8.35 -4.50
C LYS A 277 -14.63 -8.84 -5.49
N PRO A 278 -14.07 -7.92 -6.31
CA PRO A 278 -12.82 -8.15 -7.00
C PRO A 278 -11.70 -8.52 -6.02
N GLY A 279 -10.92 -9.54 -6.37
CA GLY A 279 -9.77 -9.97 -5.58
C GLY A 279 -8.71 -10.66 -6.44
N TYR A 280 -7.46 -10.63 -5.98
CA TYR A 280 -6.33 -11.34 -6.55
C TYR A 280 -6.36 -12.82 -6.14
N THR A 281 -7.39 -13.53 -6.57
CA THR A 281 -7.67 -14.94 -6.23
C THR A 281 -7.92 -15.78 -7.48
N ALA A 282 -7.96 -17.10 -7.30
CA ALA A 282 -8.30 -18.05 -8.36
C ALA A 282 -9.66 -17.77 -9.00
N ALA A 283 -10.64 -17.28 -8.22
CA ALA A 283 -11.97 -16.92 -8.71
C ALA A 283 -11.98 -15.73 -9.69
N TRP A 284 -10.87 -15.01 -9.81
CA TRP A 284 -10.65 -13.93 -10.78
C TRP A 284 -9.52 -14.26 -11.78
N GLY A 285 -9.04 -15.51 -11.79
CA GLY A 285 -8.01 -15.98 -12.71
C GLY A 285 -6.58 -15.66 -12.30
N PHE A 286 -6.34 -15.24 -11.05
CA PHE A 286 -5.01 -15.07 -10.49
C PHE A 286 -4.61 -16.33 -9.72
N ARG A 287 -3.37 -16.79 -9.91
CA ARG A 287 -2.79 -17.86 -9.09
C ARG A 287 -1.94 -17.27 -7.99
N ASP A 288 -1.69 -18.00 -6.93
CA ASP A 288 -0.65 -17.60 -5.98
C ASP A 288 0.74 -17.60 -6.64
N GLY A 289 1.60 -16.65 -6.26
CA GLY A 289 2.97 -16.51 -6.75
C GLY A 289 3.12 -15.76 -8.09
N PRO A 290 4.10 -16.13 -8.94
CA PRO A 290 4.45 -15.36 -10.13
C PRO A 290 3.40 -15.54 -11.23
N GLN A 291 3.02 -14.48 -11.94
CA GLN A 291 2.02 -14.48 -13.02
C GLN A 291 2.65 -14.53 -14.42
N GLN A 292 1.82 -14.73 -15.45
CA GLN A 292 2.25 -14.60 -16.85
C GLN A 292 2.29 -13.12 -17.25
N VAL A 293 3.43 -12.66 -17.76
CA VAL A 293 3.67 -11.24 -18.11
C VAL A 293 3.94 -10.99 -19.59
N VAL A 294 4.20 -12.05 -20.37
CA VAL A 294 4.40 -11.99 -21.82
C VAL A 294 3.31 -12.77 -22.55
N SER A 295 2.99 -12.34 -23.77
CA SER A 295 2.07 -13.07 -24.66
C SER A 295 2.73 -14.38 -25.11
N GLY A 296 2.02 -15.50 -25.01
CA GLY A 296 2.45 -16.77 -25.61
C GLY A 296 3.47 -17.60 -24.83
N ALA A 297 3.87 -17.19 -23.62
CA ALA A 297 4.57 -18.09 -22.70
C ALA A 297 3.63 -19.22 -22.25
N SER A 298 3.84 -20.41 -22.81
CA SER A 298 3.20 -21.62 -22.30
C SER A 298 3.60 -21.78 -20.84
N SER A 299 2.62 -21.76 -19.94
CA SER A 299 2.84 -22.02 -18.52
C SER A 299 3.52 -23.38 -18.39
N GLY A 300 4.83 -23.38 -18.13
CA GLY A 300 5.59 -24.56 -17.79
C GLY A 300 5.04 -25.14 -16.49
N ASN A 301 4.04 -26.00 -16.62
CA ASN A 301 3.36 -26.68 -15.54
C ASN A 301 4.40 -27.52 -14.79
N THR A 302 4.96 -26.99 -13.69
CA THR A 302 5.76 -27.77 -12.74
C THR A 302 4.78 -28.57 -11.87
N SER A 303 4.02 -29.45 -12.49
CA SER A 303 3.27 -30.48 -11.77
C SER A 303 4.29 -31.49 -11.27
N GLY A 304 4.61 -31.40 -9.98
CA GLY A 304 5.28 -32.45 -9.23
C GLY A 304 4.49 -33.74 -9.34
N GLY A 305 4.94 -34.64 -10.22
CA GLY A 305 4.47 -36.00 -10.28
C GLY A 305 5.16 -36.82 -9.19
N SER A 306 4.46 -37.02 -8.08
CA SER A 306 4.77 -38.06 -7.10
C SER A 306 4.65 -39.41 -7.78
N ASN A 307 5.77 -40.02 -8.19
CA ASN A 307 5.77 -41.40 -8.63
C ASN A 307 6.08 -42.30 -7.43
N SER A 308 5.03 -42.97 -6.96
CA SER A 308 5.09 -44.03 -5.96
C SER A 308 5.84 -45.23 -6.53
N GLY A 309 6.63 -45.88 -5.68
CA GLY A 309 7.67 -46.82 -6.06
C GLY A 309 7.20 -48.10 -6.72
N SER A 310 8.14 -48.72 -7.44
CA SER A 310 8.18 -50.17 -7.66
C SER A 310 9.62 -50.61 -7.75
N ASN A 311 9.86 -51.71 -7.04
CA ASN A 311 11.12 -52.23 -6.55
C ASN A 311 11.81 -53.16 -7.56
N GLY A 312 13.13 -53.31 -7.44
CA GLY A 312 13.96 -54.28 -8.16
C GLY A 312 15.03 -53.58 -9.02
N GLY A 313 16.33 -53.77 -8.86
CA GLY A 313 17.10 -54.75 -8.09
C GLY A 313 18.46 -54.88 -8.80
N SER A 314 19.52 -55.06 -8.00
CA SER A 314 20.84 -55.58 -8.39
C SER A 314 21.95 -54.62 -8.88
N ASN A 315 22.81 -54.27 -7.92
CA ASN A 315 24.17 -54.79 -7.75
C ASN A 315 25.39 -54.03 -8.34
N SER A 316 26.31 -53.76 -7.40
CA SER A 316 27.78 -53.90 -7.48
C SER A 316 28.68 -52.67 -7.71
N GLY A 317 29.63 -52.47 -6.78
CA GLY A 317 30.87 -51.68 -6.93
C GLY A 317 31.08 -50.62 -5.83
N SER A 318 31.50 -50.97 -4.62
CA SER A 318 32.90 -51.04 -4.13
C SER A 318 33.76 -49.77 -4.28
N ASN A 319 33.91 -49.00 -3.19
CA ASN A 319 35.14 -48.34 -2.70
C ASN A 319 34.77 -47.59 -1.39
N LYS A 320 35.18 -48.03 -0.19
CA LYS A 320 36.48 -47.92 0.50
C LYS A 320 36.93 -46.48 0.81
N GLY A 321 36.97 -46.16 2.11
CA GLY A 321 37.50 -44.94 2.72
C GLY A 321 36.72 -44.60 4.02
N THR A 322 36.84 -45.37 5.11
CA THR A 322 37.66 -45.05 6.30
C THR A 322 37.72 -43.56 6.67
N GLU A 323 36.98 -43.16 7.70
CA GLU A 323 37.52 -42.51 8.90
C GLU A 323 36.53 -42.66 10.08
N THR A 324 37.04 -43.26 11.15
CA THR A 324 36.56 -43.26 12.54
C THR A 324 36.96 -41.91 13.13
N ASP A 325 36.13 -41.20 13.92
CA ASP A 325 36.10 -41.40 15.37
C ASP A 325 34.86 -40.79 16.05
N SER A 326 34.56 -41.45 17.16
CA SER A 326 33.42 -41.38 18.07
C SER A 326 33.61 -40.43 19.27
N ASN A 327 32.52 -39.83 19.75
CA ASN A 327 32.12 -39.76 21.17
C ASN A 327 30.69 -39.16 21.26
N THR A 328 29.62 -39.83 21.71
CA THR A 328 29.25 -40.26 23.11
C THR A 328 29.22 -39.02 24.04
N ASP A 329 28.13 -38.58 24.68
CA ASP A 329 27.10 -39.23 25.52
C ASP A 329 25.79 -38.39 25.51
N SER A 330 24.59 -38.98 25.45
CA SER A 330 23.80 -39.53 26.58
C SER A 330 23.47 -38.50 27.67
N ASN A 331 22.25 -37.95 27.67
CA ASN A 331 21.52 -37.83 28.94
C ASN A 331 20.00 -37.84 28.74
N THR A 332 19.43 -38.90 29.28
CA THR A 332 18.02 -39.13 29.58
C THR A 332 17.64 -38.25 30.77
N ASP A 333 16.46 -37.61 30.76
CA ASP A 333 15.59 -37.70 31.93
C ASP A 333 14.14 -37.34 31.60
N SER A 334 13.31 -38.30 31.96
CA SER A 334 11.87 -38.29 32.09
C SER A 334 11.42 -37.40 33.25
N ASN A 335 10.32 -36.65 33.05
CA ASN A 335 9.37 -36.35 34.13
C ASN A 335 7.96 -36.29 33.56
N THR A 336 7.20 -37.32 33.92
CA THR A 336 5.76 -37.33 34.10
C THR A 336 5.39 -36.44 35.27
N ASP A 337 4.34 -35.62 35.15
CA ASP A 337 3.36 -35.46 36.24
C ASP A 337 2.06 -34.84 35.71
N ASP A 338 1.00 -35.39 36.27
CA ASP A 338 -0.42 -35.20 36.01
C ASP A 338 -1.00 -33.89 36.58
N ASP A 339 -2.27 -33.66 36.21
CA ASP A 339 -3.31 -32.91 36.93
C ASP A 339 -3.15 -31.37 37.09
N GLU A 340 -4.02 -30.60 36.44
CA GLU A 340 -5.35 -30.32 37.02
C GLU A 340 -6.25 -29.57 36.02
N VAL A 341 -7.48 -30.08 35.90
CA VAL A 341 -8.62 -29.47 35.22
C VAL A 341 -9.09 -28.24 35.99
N SER A 342 -9.30 -27.11 35.32
CA SER A 342 -10.13 -26.02 35.82
C SER A 342 -10.92 -25.37 34.68
N THR A 343 -12.20 -25.73 34.61
CA THR A 343 -13.26 -25.14 33.79
C THR A 343 -13.74 -23.79 34.34
N PRO A 344 -14.47 -22.99 33.55
CA PRO A 344 -14.33 -21.53 33.51
C PRO A 344 -15.33 -20.79 34.40
N THR A 345 -14.92 -19.62 34.90
CA THR A 345 -15.81 -18.66 35.57
C THR A 345 -16.31 -17.62 34.58
N THR A 346 -17.59 -17.71 34.25
CA THR A 346 -18.40 -16.76 33.47
C THR A 346 -18.60 -15.44 34.21
N PRO A 347 -18.34 -14.27 33.59
CA PRO A 347 -18.96 -13.02 34.01
C PRO A 347 -20.24 -12.73 33.19
N ALA A 348 -21.24 -12.24 33.91
CA ALA A 348 -22.59 -11.88 33.49
C ALA A 348 -22.66 -10.77 32.40
N PRO A 349 -23.79 -10.66 31.67
CA PRO A 349 -23.92 -9.84 30.46
C PRO A 349 -23.94 -8.32 30.71
N ALA A 350 -23.36 -7.60 29.75
CA ALA A 350 -23.43 -6.14 29.64
C ALA A 350 -24.85 -5.64 29.30
N PRO A 351 -25.25 -4.45 29.76
CA PRO A 351 -26.58 -3.90 29.52
C PRO A 351 -26.79 -3.46 28.07
N THR A 352 -27.87 -3.96 27.47
CA THR A 352 -28.49 -3.52 26.22
C THR A 352 -28.92 -2.05 26.30
N PHE A 353 -28.37 -1.20 25.42
CA PHE A 353 -28.96 0.10 25.08
C PHE A 353 -29.66 -0.01 23.73
N ALA A 354 -30.97 0.20 23.75
CA ALA A 354 -31.83 0.34 22.57
C ALA A 354 -31.62 1.71 21.90
N PRO A 355 -31.84 1.82 20.57
CA PRO A 355 -31.60 3.03 19.80
C PRO A 355 -32.77 4.04 19.92
N PRO A 356 -32.52 5.35 19.95
CA PRO A 356 -33.56 6.33 19.67
C PRO A 356 -33.80 6.48 18.16
N LEU A 357 -35.00 6.05 17.78
CA LEU A 357 -35.93 6.58 16.80
C LEU A 357 -35.48 7.75 15.88
N ALA A 358 -35.69 7.50 14.59
CA ALA A 358 -35.72 8.44 13.50
C ALA A 358 -36.94 9.36 13.53
N GLU A 359 -36.71 10.63 13.21
CA GLU A 359 -37.64 11.64 12.67
C GLU A 359 -36.74 12.81 12.22
N GLY A 360 -36.81 13.44 11.06
CA GLY A 360 -37.69 13.43 9.90
C GLY A 360 -37.29 14.65 9.05
N GLY A 361 -37.61 14.65 7.75
CA GLY A 361 -37.68 15.89 6.96
C GLY A 361 -36.72 16.00 5.77
N ARG A 362 -36.98 15.24 4.70
CA ARG A 362 -36.58 15.65 3.34
C ARG A 362 -37.68 16.56 2.77
N LYS A 363 -37.37 17.84 2.54
CA LYS A 363 -38.14 18.71 1.64
C LYS A 363 -37.27 19.02 0.41
N GLY A 364 -37.86 18.75 -0.75
CA GLY A 364 -37.17 18.71 -2.04
C GLY A 364 -36.75 20.07 -2.59
N TRP A 365 -35.70 20.02 -3.41
CA TRP A 365 -35.34 21.09 -4.31
C TRP A 365 -35.91 20.83 -5.70
N LYS A 366 -36.79 21.73 -6.13
CA LYS A 366 -37.21 21.90 -7.52
C LYS A 366 -36.31 22.94 -8.18
N ASN A 367 -35.83 22.58 -9.36
CA ASN A 367 -35.21 23.45 -10.36
C ASN A 367 -36.02 24.72 -10.63
N ARG A 368 -35.34 25.86 -10.76
CA ARG A 368 -35.74 26.91 -11.71
C ARG A 368 -34.51 27.72 -12.16
N LYS A 369 -34.37 27.80 -13.49
CA LYS A 369 -33.41 28.61 -14.26
C LYS A 369 -33.83 30.09 -14.32
N GLN A 370 -32.89 30.91 -14.81
CA GLN A 370 -32.98 32.31 -15.29
C GLN A 370 -32.99 33.37 -14.17
N GLY A 371 -32.23 34.45 -14.23
CA GLY A 371 -31.34 34.97 -15.26
C GLY A 371 -30.82 36.36 -14.83
N GLU A 372 -30.04 36.95 -15.74
CA GLU A 372 -29.68 38.37 -15.84
C GLU A 372 -28.56 38.95 -14.97
N ALA A 373 -27.71 39.66 -15.70
CA ALA A 373 -26.53 40.38 -15.29
C ALA A 373 -26.90 41.72 -14.63
N GLN A 374 -26.05 42.19 -13.72
CA GLN A 374 -25.80 43.61 -13.57
C GLN A 374 -24.40 43.87 -13.03
N SER A 375 -23.67 44.68 -13.81
CA SER A 375 -22.37 45.26 -13.54
C SER A 375 -22.52 46.41 -12.54
N SER A 376 -21.68 46.45 -11.50
CA SER A 376 -21.32 47.72 -10.86
C SER A 376 -19.89 47.66 -10.33
N THR A 377 -19.12 48.64 -10.81
CA THR A 377 -17.75 48.98 -10.45
C THR A 377 -17.70 49.65 -9.09
N GLN A 378 -16.87 49.15 -8.17
CA GLN A 378 -16.33 49.97 -7.10
C GLN A 378 -14.89 49.54 -6.76
N SER A 379 -13.99 50.51 -6.96
CA SER A 379 -12.56 50.46 -6.70
C SER A 379 -12.30 50.90 -5.26
N SER A 380 -11.61 50.08 -4.46
CA SER A 380 -10.90 50.54 -3.28
C SER A 380 -9.74 49.61 -2.89
N ARG A 381 -8.51 50.12 -3.10
CA ARG A 381 -7.26 49.89 -2.35
C ARG A 381 -6.85 48.43 -2.08
N GLN A 382 -6.02 47.89 -2.98
CA GLN A 382 -5.21 46.69 -2.75
C GLN A 382 -4.17 46.93 -1.64
N SER A 383 -4.34 46.26 -0.50
CA SER A 383 -3.24 45.83 0.35
C SER A 383 -2.68 44.54 -0.25
N THR A 384 -1.41 44.53 -0.64
CA THR A 384 -0.69 43.32 -1.04
C THR A 384 -0.32 42.52 0.21
N SER A 385 -1.31 41.93 0.88
CA SER A 385 -1.06 40.76 1.73
C SER A 385 -1.04 39.57 0.79
N GLU A 386 0.15 39.03 0.50
CA GLU A 386 0.25 37.67 -0.03
C GLU A 386 -0.59 36.78 0.90
N SER A 387 -1.68 36.21 0.39
CA SER A 387 -2.59 35.40 1.19
C SER A 387 -1.87 34.11 1.55
N CYS A 388 -1.49 33.96 2.82
CA CYS A 388 -0.95 32.70 3.31
C CYS A 388 -2.06 31.64 3.34
N GLY A 389 -1.70 30.38 3.05
CA GLY A 389 -2.62 29.25 3.11
C GLY A 389 -3.16 28.94 4.52
N TRP A 390 -2.45 29.35 5.58
CA TRP A 390 -2.84 29.12 6.98
C TRP A 390 -2.15 30.10 7.95
N PRO A 391 -2.77 30.45 9.11
CA PRO A 391 -2.19 31.37 10.09
C PRO A 391 -0.92 30.84 10.75
N GLY A 392 0.12 31.69 10.90
CA GLY A 392 1.34 31.40 11.67
C GLY A 392 2.53 30.86 10.86
N HIS A 393 2.42 30.79 9.54
CA HIS A 393 3.47 30.28 8.64
C HIS A 393 3.79 31.25 7.47
N CYS A 394 3.47 32.53 7.67
CA CYS A 394 3.66 33.62 6.72
C CYS A 394 5.07 34.22 6.77
N ARG A 395 5.40 35.04 5.78
CA ARG A 395 6.60 35.87 5.82
C ARG A 395 6.67 36.68 7.11
N GLY A 396 7.74 36.47 7.88
CA GLY A 396 7.98 37.11 9.17
C GLY A 396 7.44 36.33 10.39
N ASP A 397 6.68 35.26 10.19
CA ASP A 397 6.24 34.40 11.30
C ASP A 397 7.41 33.58 11.87
N PRO A 398 7.41 33.31 13.19
CA PRO A 398 8.48 32.59 13.84
C PRO A 398 8.56 31.13 13.39
N CYS A 399 9.78 30.63 13.24
CA CYS A 399 10.07 29.28 12.79
C CYS A 399 11.28 28.70 13.53
N THR A 400 11.34 27.38 13.64
CA THR A 400 12.45 26.62 14.27
C THR A 400 13.10 25.64 13.30
N THR A 401 12.36 25.18 12.30
CA THR A 401 12.80 24.24 11.27
C THR A 401 12.38 24.71 9.88
N TYR A 402 12.98 24.11 8.85
CA TYR A 402 12.67 24.44 7.45
C TYR A 402 11.18 24.24 7.09
N ASN A 403 10.48 23.33 7.78
CA ASN A 403 9.07 23.00 7.49
C ASN A 403 8.06 23.90 8.21
N ASP A 404 8.51 24.85 9.01
CA ASP A 404 7.64 25.77 9.73
C ASP A 404 7.21 26.97 8.85
N CYS A 405 7.57 26.97 7.56
CA CYS A 405 7.30 28.06 6.62
C CYS A 405 6.54 27.57 5.40
N TRP A 406 5.67 28.42 4.84
CA TRP A 406 4.80 28.06 3.72
C TRP A 406 5.51 28.08 2.34
N ASP A 407 5.17 27.11 1.50
CA ASP A 407 5.56 26.97 0.09
C ASP A 407 7.05 27.22 -0.22
N SER A 408 7.34 28.40 -0.77
CA SER A 408 8.64 28.81 -1.29
C SER A 408 9.45 29.63 -0.28
N MET A 409 9.03 29.62 0.98
CA MET A 409 9.72 30.27 2.10
C MET A 409 10.53 29.25 2.89
N ILE A 410 11.57 29.72 3.55
CA ILE A 410 12.45 28.92 4.40
C ILE A 410 12.56 29.58 5.76
N CYS A 411 12.88 28.79 6.78
CA CYS A 411 13.22 29.36 8.07
C CYS A 411 14.58 30.06 7.98
N GLY A 412 14.56 31.38 8.05
CA GLY A 412 15.74 32.22 7.97
C GLY A 412 16.58 32.16 9.26
N ALA A 413 17.79 32.70 9.19
CA ALA A 413 18.73 32.72 10.33
C ALA A 413 18.17 33.45 11.57
N GLU A 414 17.21 34.35 11.38
CA GLU A 414 16.54 35.08 12.46
C GLU A 414 15.34 34.32 13.05
N SER A 415 15.20 33.01 12.76
CA SER A 415 14.07 32.19 13.19
C SER A 415 12.72 32.77 12.73
N THR A 416 12.70 33.35 11.54
CA THR A 416 11.47 33.83 10.87
C THR A 416 11.39 33.37 9.42
N CYS A 417 10.18 33.17 8.91
CA CYS A 417 9.97 32.73 7.54
C CYS A 417 10.32 33.81 6.52
N VAL A 418 11.21 33.50 5.59
CA VAL A 418 11.70 34.42 4.55
C VAL A 418 11.62 33.80 3.16
N PRO A 419 11.40 34.60 2.09
CA PRO A 419 11.41 34.10 0.73
C PRO A 419 12.77 33.50 0.36
N LEU A 420 12.77 32.34 -0.29
CA LEU A 420 13.98 31.66 -0.75
C LEU A 420 14.63 32.51 -1.87
N SER A 421 15.63 33.32 -1.50
CA SER A 421 16.20 34.30 -2.43
C SER A 421 16.83 33.61 -3.65
N ALA A 422 16.68 34.22 -4.83
CA ALA A 422 17.18 33.68 -6.09
C ALA A 422 18.70 33.40 -6.08
N LYS A 423 19.47 34.04 -5.20
CA LYS A 423 20.92 33.78 -5.03
C LYS A 423 21.22 32.45 -4.35
N PHE A 424 20.35 31.92 -3.50
CA PHE A 424 20.54 30.63 -2.82
C PHE A 424 20.22 29.43 -3.73
N ARG A 425 19.34 29.62 -4.74
CA ARG A 425 19.05 28.60 -5.76
C ARG A 425 20.28 28.21 -6.59
N ARG A 426 21.24 29.11 -6.81
CA ARG A 426 22.46 28.79 -7.56
C ARG A 426 23.51 28.02 -6.75
N SER A 427 23.67 28.27 -5.45
CA SER A 427 24.72 27.59 -4.68
C SER A 427 24.37 26.15 -4.29
N ILE A 428 23.08 25.78 -4.27
CA ILE A 428 22.63 24.39 -4.08
C ILE A 428 22.82 23.59 -5.38
N ILE A 429 22.63 24.22 -6.55
CA ILE A 429 22.81 23.56 -7.87
C ILE A 429 24.30 23.39 -8.22
N GLU A 430 25.21 24.23 -7.73
CA GLU A 430 26.65 24.12 -8.00
C GLU A 430 27.43 23.26 -6.98
N ARG A 431 26.75 22.68 -5.97
CA ARG A 431 27.34 21.76 -4.98
C ARG A 431 26.65 20.40 -4.88
N ALA A 432 25.73 20.11 -5.78
CA ALA A 432 25.28 18.77 -6.14
C ALA A 432 25.93 18.41 -7.49
#